data_AF-A0A5Q4GLM7-F1
#
_entry.id   AF-A0A5Q4GLM7-F1
#
_cell.length_a   1.000
_cell.length_b   1.000
_cell.length_c   1.000
_cell.angle_alpha   90.00
_cell.angle_beta   90.00
_cell.angle_gamma   90.00
#
_symmetry.space_group_name_H-M   'P 1'
#
loop_
_entity.id
_entity.type
_entity.pdbx_description
1 polymer ?
#
loop_
_entity_poly.entity_id
_entity_poly.type
_entity_poly.pdbx_seq_one_letter_code
_entity_poly.pdbx_strand_id
1 'polypeptide(L)'
;MRSISPGMDTVARRPVHDAQQLAAYTVIKGLDAILGRAGRGRERRRTPAEGGDPLAPSDAPLGDVRLAGGIRFGSPDSVDTDLLYPVERLPSPVDAKSLCSGGPANRNLIVVRDAVIAETYKGLPDETNNALLATYSLHQQTEPNPVTRPVKRIVPLKVIRATRLILSLVSRSIYRDRVKEALRALDHGLRMEVLAQIDFQQLDLSADAAKAIAFQLGQINALIDGHELYTKQAIRDHFPDLAPAISRTDRARRALNEHRDSLLEKVAGVYVRQKGSLNLLMYGNALAIDQWNQYARQCRGVVIDLKTERCVFFPMDKFFRFGEGPEVSGDAVPPDSPVEIVEKLDGSMVALIAHEGTLQFCCKGNFDTPQSQRADQIARSLPIRSLQTHRYWYVFEVLYPENRFPLGLGIVDYGSREDLVLTAMRDRHTNELLPYADVIREAQRVGLSHPRLFAPDLAQAFRMVDSADGRLGEEGFVIHSMLDRKYFKLKYAAYKEVLRLVNEMSPSLSSGWSSSNDAAKQPATRWRKPPC
;
A
#
# COMPACT_ATOMS: atom_id res chain seq x y z
N MET A 1 18.52 78.02 39.22
CA MET A 1 17.50 76.97 39.48
C MET A 1 17.74 75.81 38.51
N ARG A 2 18.20 74.65 39.04
CA ARG A 2 18.23 73.26 38.50
C ARG A 2 18.84 73.04 37.09
N SER A 3 20.08 72.54 36.89
CA SER A 3 20.64 71.15 37.04
C SER A 3 19.85 70.09 36.23
N ILE A 4 20.36 69.20 35.36
CA ILE A 4 21.57 68.33 35.31
C ILE A 4 21.80 67.84 33.84
N SER A 5 23.04 67.42 33.54
CA SER A 5 23.65 66.77 32.35
C SER A 5 23.08 65.36 31.93
N PRO A 6 23.60 64.68 30.86
CA PRO A 6 22.89 63.71 29.98
C PRO A 6 23.16 62.20 30.28
N GLY A 7 22.40 61.30 29.63
CA GLY A 7 22.62 59.84 29.67
C GLY A 7 22.04 59.07 28.48
N MET A 8 22.80 58.08 27.99
CA MET A 8 22.53 57.16 26.88
C MET A 8 21.55 56.01 27.24
N ASP A 9 21.07 55.36 26.18
CA ASP A 9 20.81 53.92 26.02
C ASP A 9 19.39 53.29 26.02
N THR A 10 19.17 52.58 24.90
CA THR A 10 18.33 51.38 24.67
C THR A 10 16.80 51.51 24.65
N VAL A 11 16.24 51.65 23.43
CA VAL A 11 14.84 51.32 23.14
C VAL A 11 14.75 49.85 22.69
N ALA A 12 14.16 49.02 23.55
CA ALA A 12 13.84 47.63 23.26
C ALA A 12 12.77 47.51 22.17
N ARG A 13 13.11 46.87 21.05
CA ARG A 13 12.13 46.35 20.07
C ARG A 13 11.56 45.03 20.58
N ARG A 14 10.26 44.98 20.86
CA ARG A 14 9.53 43.71 21.08
C ARG A 14 9.27 43.04 19.72
N PRO A 15 9.56 41.74 19.54
CA PRO A 15 9.13 41.02 18.36
C PRO A 15 7.69 40.53 18.55
N VAL A 16 6.79 40.96 17.66
CA VAL A 16 5.45 40.38 17.49
C VAL A 16 5.57 39.35 16.36
N HIS A 17 5.85 38.09 16.70
CA HIS A 17 5.75 36.95 15.80
C HIS A 17 5.54 35.70 16.66
N ASP A 18 4.28 35.26 16.87
CA ASP A 18 4.05 33.84 17.25
C ASP A 18 2.60 33.30 17.20
N ALA A 19 1.62 33.98 16.62
CA ALA A 19 0.22 33.51 16.69
C ALA A 19 -0.24 32.62 15.51
N GLN A 20 0.39 32.71 14.34
CA GLN A 20 -0.12 32.07 13.10
C GLN A 20 0.57 30.74 12.73
N GLN A 21 1.82 30.50 13.16
CA GLN A 21 2.50 29.20 12.96
C GLN A 21 2.02 28.11 13.95
N LEU A 22 1.62 28.51 15.17
CA LEU A 22 1.03 27.60 16.15
C LEU A 22 -0.30 26.99 15.68
N ALA A 23 -1.06 27.68 14.82
CA ALA A 23 -2.37 27.24 14.36
C ALA A 23 -2.32 26.12 13.30
N ALA A 24 -1.26 26.01 12.50
CA ALA A 24 -1.08 24.91 11.54
C ALA A 24 -0.57 23.64 12.22
N TYR A 25 0.29 23.80 13.23
CA TYR A 25 0.84 22.70 14.03
C TYR A 25 -0.18 22.10 15.01
N THR A 26 -1.12 22.93 15.51
CA THR A 26 -2.20 22.49 16.41
C THR A 26 -3.28 21.68 15.69
N VAL A 27 -3.50 21.89 14.38
CA VAL A 27 -4.48 21.11 13.60
C VAL A 27 -4.00 19.68 13.32
N ILE A 28 -2.70 19.48 13.11
CA ILE A 28 -2.10 18.15 12.93
C ILE A 28 -2.01 17.41 14.27
N LYS A 29 -1.61 18.08 15.37
CA LYS A 29 -1.62 17.51 16.72
C LYS A 29 -3.02 17.25 17.29
N GLY A 30 -4.03 18.01 16.86
CA GLY A 30 -5.42 17.85 17.27
C GLY A 30 -6.08 16.58 16.73
N LEU A 31 -5.65 16.09 15.56
CA LEU A 31 -6.16 14.85 14.96
C LEU A 31 -5.67 13.60 15.69
N ASP A 32 -4.40 13.56 16.12
CA ASP A 32 -3.86 12.47 16.96
C ASP A 32 -4.52 12.43 18.35
N ALA A 33 -4.88 13.60 18.92
CA ALA A 33 -5.56 13.70 20.20
C ALA A 33 -7.05 13.29 20.15
N ILE A 34 -7.71 13.44 18.99
CA ILE A 34 -9.10 13.00 18.78
C ILE A 34 -9.18 11.48 18.64
N LEU A 35 -8.20 10.84 17.99
CA LEU A 35 -8.11 9.39 17.88
C LEU A 35 -7.75 8.70 19.22
N GLY A 36 -6.97 9.36 20.08
CA GLY A 36 -6.65 8.85 21.41
C GLY A 36 -7.79 8.88 22.44
N ARG A 37 -8.90 9.59 22.17
CA ARG A 37 -10.04 9.70 23.12
C ARG A 37 -11.18 8.72 22.86
N ALA A 38 -11.21 8.03 21.72
CA ALA A 38 -12.27 7.07 21.38
C ALA A 38 -12.14 5.69 22.05
N GLY A 39 -11.13 5.47 22.89
CA GLY A 39 -10.81 4.18 23.53
C GLY A 39 -11.15 4.07 25.02
N ARG A 40 -12.09 4.86 25.57
CA ARG A 40 -12.51 4.71 26.98
C ARG A 40 -13.87 4.00 27.08
N GLY A 41 -13.84 2.69 26.88
CA GLY A 41 -14.89 1.76 27.31
C GLY A 41 -14.43 1.01 28.56
N ARG A 42 -15.28 0.98 29.60
CA ARG A 42 -15.05 0.34 30.92
C ARG A 42 -14.27 -0.98 30.83
N GLU A 43 -13.15 -1.03 31.55
CA GLU A 43 -12.45 -2.28 31.88
C GLU A 43 -13.40 -3.23 32.62
N ARG A 44 -13.72 -4.36 32.00
CA ARG A 44 -14.06 -5.59 32.72
C ARG A 44 -12.80 -6.45 32.74
N ARG A 45 -12.35 -6.84 33.93
CA ARG A 45 -11.25 -7.79 34.16
C ARG A 45 -11.39 -8.98 33.20
N ARG A 46 -10.45 -9.11 32.26
CA ARG A 46 -10.25 -10.33 31.46
C ARG A 46 -9.09 -11.10 32.06
N THR A 47 -9.30 -12.41 32.23
CA THR A 47 -8.26 -13.40 32.50
C THR A 47 -7.30 -13.50 31.31
N PRO A 48 -6.02 -13.88 31.51
CA PRO A 48 -5.04 -13.89 30.43
C PRO A 48 -5.32 -15.07 29.50
N ALA A 49 -5.56 -14.79 28.22
CA ALA A 49 -5.44 -15.77 27.15
C ALA A 49 -4.09 -15.51 26.46
N GLU A 50 -3.22 -16.51 26.46
CA GLU A 50 -1.94 -16.49 25.75
C GLU A 50 -2.20 -16.42 24.24
N GLY A 51 -1.72 -15.34 23.60
CA GLY A 51 -1.91 -15.08 22.16
C GLY A 51 -2.26 -13.63 21.85
N GLY A 52 -1.42 -12.69 22.30
CA GLY A 52 -1.53 -11.27 21.94
C GLY A 52 -1.04 -11.00 20.51
N ASP A 53 -1.60 -9.96 19.88
CA ASP A 53 -1.14 -9.43 18.59
C ASP A 53 0.35 -9.01 18.70
N PRO A 54 1.28 -9.59 17.92
CA PRO A 54 2.70 -9.22 17.95
C PRO A 54 2.97 -7.79 17.47
N LEU A 55 1.98 -7.12 16.85
CA LEU A 55 2.04 -5.72 16.42
C LEU A 55 1.40 -4.76 17.43
N ALA A 56 0.86 -5.27 18.53
CA ALA A 56 0.52 -4.43 19.67
C ALA A 56 1.83 -3.89 20.28
N PRO A 57 1.90 -2.58 20.62
CA PRO A 57 3.04 -2.06 21.37
C PRO A 57 3.25 -2.92 22.61
N SER A 58 4.49 -3.36 22.85
CA SER A 58 4.82 -4.01 24.10
C SER A 58 4.67 -2.99 25.23
N ASP A 59 3.86 -3.31 26.25
CA ASP A 59 3.73 -2.52 27.48
C ASP A 59 4.95 -2.68 28.42
N ALA A 60 6.04 -3.32 27.97
CA ALA A 60 7.27 -3.41 28.74
C ALA A 60 7.94 -2.02 28.79
N PRO A 61 8.26 -1.49 29.99
CA PRO A 61 8.93 -0.21 30.10
C PRO A 61 10.30 -0.29 29.42
N LEU A 62 10.48 0.53 28.39
CA LEU A 62 11.80 0.80 27.85
C LEU A 62 12.58 1.56 28.93
N GLY A 63 13.70 1.00 29.38
CA GLY A 63 14.69 1.77 30.16
C GLY A 63 15.09 3.05 29.42
N ASP A 64 15.71 4.01 30.11
CA ASP A 64 16.07 5.34 29.59
C ASP A 64 16.62 5.35 28.15
N VAL A 65 15.74 5.48 27.15
CA VAL A 65 16.14 5.57 25.73
C VAL A 65 16.70 6.97 25.50
N ARG A 66 18.02 7.08 25.45
CA ARG A 66 18.69 8.30 25.01
C ARG A 66 18.85 8.29 23.50
N LEU A 67 18.32 9.31 22.82
CA LEU A 67 18.52 9.50 21.40
C LEU A 67 19.96 9.98 21.15
N ALA A 68 20.79 9.08 20.61
CA ALA A 68 22.13 9.40 20.10
C ALA A 68 22.22 8.97 18.62
N GLY A 69 23.12 9.59 17.85
CA GLY A 69 23.37 9.19 16.45
C GLY A 69 22.19 9.41 15.50
N GLY A 70 21.67 10.64 15.44
CA GLY A 70 20.61 10.98 14.48
C GLY A 70 21.13 11.03 13.05
N ILE A 71 20.45 10.34 12.13
CA ILE A 71 20.81 10.30 10.70
C ILE A 71 19.96 11.30 9.93
N ARG A 72 20.59 12.18 9.15
CA ARG A 72 19.88 13.21 8.38
C ARG A 72 19.37 12.66 7.05
N PHE A 73 18.17 13.08 6.65
CA PHE A 73 17.59 12.73 5.36
C PHE A 73 16.70 13.86 4.81
N GLY A 74 16.24 13.74 3.57
CA GLY A 74 15.34 14.69 2.93
C GLY A 74 16.06 15.76 2.11
N SER A 75 15.35 16.85 1.81
CA SER A 75 15.87 17.89 0.89
C SER A 75 16.98 18.73 1.56
N PRO A 76 18.13 18.96 0.90
CA PRO A 76 19.21 19.76 1.47
C PRO A 76 18.86 21.26 1.59
N ASP A 77 17.91 21.73 0.78
CA ASP A 77 17.38 23.10 0.80
C ASP A 77 16.24 23.31 1.81
N SER A 78 16.05 22.37 2.76
CA SER A 78 15.03 22.50 3.81
C SER A 78 15.53 23.34 4.98
N VAL A 79 14.66 24.23 5.48
CA VAL A 79 14.89 24.99 6.72
C VAL A 79 14.82 24.06 7.93
N ASP A 80 13.92 23.07 7.87
CA ASP A 80 13.78 22.06 8.92
C ASP A 80 14.84 20.96 8.74
N THR A 81 15.38 20.47 9.86
CA THR A 81 16.31 19.33 9.87
C THR A 81 15.56 18.06 10.24
N ASP A 82 15.41 17.13 9.30
CA ASP A 82 14.77 15.84 9.53
C ASP A 82 15.80 14.79 9.97
N LEU A 83 15.56 14.13 11.11
CA LEU A 83 16.47 13.16 11.72
C LEU A 83 15.76 11.84 12.02
N LEU A 84 16.41 10.74 11.64
CA LEU A 84 16.00 9.38 11.97
C LEU A 84 16.89 8.82 13.07
N TYR A 85 16.27 8.21 14.07
CA TYR A 85 16.97 7.53 15.18
C TYR A 85 16.63 6.04 15.16
N PRO A 86 17.60 5.17 14.85
CA PRO A 86 17.43 3.73 14.98
C PRO A 86 17.17 3.33 16.43
N VAL A 87 16.15 2.51 16.65
CA VAL A 87 15.81 1.90 17.94
C VAL A 87 15.57 0.41 17.74
N GLU A 88 15.78 -0.39 18.80
CA GLU A 88 15.56 -1.83 18.73
C GLU A 88 14.09 -2.18 18.48
N ARG A 89 13.17 -1.47 19.15
CA ARG A 89 11.72 -1.58 19.01
C ARG A 89 11.08 -0.20 19.21
N LEU A 90 9.94 0.04 18.58
CA LEU A 90 9.22 1.30 18.77
C LEU A 90 8.68 1.41 20.21
N PRO A 91 8.87 2.56 20.88
CA PRO A 91 8.24 2.82 22.17
C PRO A 91 6.72 2.93 22.09
N SER A 92 6.09 3.03 23.26
CA SER A 92 4.68 3.40 23.36
C SER A 92 4.42 4.71 22.59
N PRO A 93 3.21 4.93 22.04
CA PRO A 93 2.90 6.18 21.33
C PRO A 93 3.14 7.45 22.16
N VAL A 94 2.99 7.38 23.49
CA VAL A 94 3.23 8.49 24.41
C VAL A 94 4.72 8.79 24.52
N ASP A 95 5.54 7.76 24.70
CA ASP A 95 6.99 7.92 24.84
C ASP A 95 7.65 8.31 23.52
N ALA A 96 7.22 7.68 22.41
CA ALA A 96 7.65 8.05 21.07
C ALA A 96 7.36 9.53 20.77
N LYS A 97 6.17 10.01 21.16
CA LYS A 97 5.80 11.42 21.05
C LYS A 97 6.69 12.30 21.90
N SER A 98 6.97 11.91 23.13
CA SER A 98 7.86 12.65 24.05
C SER A 98 9.26 12.80 23.46
N LEU A 99 9.87 11.69 23.03
CA LEU A 99 11.21 11.64 22.42
C LEU A 99 11.30 12.45 21.12
N CYS A 100 10.24 12.41 20.31
CA CYS A 100 10.19 13.11 19.03
C CYS A 100 9.65 14.55 19.12
N SER A 101 9.33 15.04 20.32
CA SER A 101 8.86 16.41 20.53
C SER A 101 9.97 17.26 21.14
N GLY A 102 10.10 18.49 20.67
CA GLY A 102 11.06 19.46 21.20
C GLY A 102 12.39 19.48 20.45
N GLY A 103 13.09 20.62 20.56
CA GLY A 103 14.27 20.92 19.78
C GLY A 103 13.97 21.43 18.37
N PRO A 104 15.00 21.90 17.64
CA PRO A 104 14.86 22.50 16.31
C PRO A 104 14.74 21.49 15.17
N ALA A 105 14.94 20.19 15.44
CA ALA A 105 14.94 19.13 14.43
C ALA A 105 13.65 18.30 14.48
N ASN A 106 13.17 17.89 13.31
CA ASN A 106 12.07 16.95 13.13
C ASN A 106 12.57 15.52 13.36
N ARG A 107 12.45 15.05 14.60
CA ARG A 107 12.87 13.70 15.00
C ARG A 107 11.82 12.66 14.64
N ASN A 108 12.31 11.49 14.24
CA ASN A 108 11.52 10.29 14.01
C ASN A 108 12.29 9.04 14.44
N LEU A 109 11.59 7.99 14.86
CA LEU A 109 12.16 6.72 15.30
C LEU A 109 11.96 5.66 14.23
N ILE A 110 12.97 4.84 14.00
CA ILE A 110 12.93 3.77 13.01
C ILE A 110 13.42 2.45 13.61
N VAL A 111 12.85 1.34 13.17
CA VAL A 111 13.32 0.00 13.49
C VAL A 111 13.88 -0.61 12.21
N VAL A 112 15.14 -1.01 12.25
CA VAL A 112 15.84 -1.60 11.10
C VAL A 112 15.88 -3.13 11.26
N ARG A 113 15.54 -3.85 10.19
CA ARG A 113 15.63 -5.31 10.08
C ARG A 113 16.13 -5.64 8.70
N ASP A 114 17.07 -6.59 8.58
CA ASP A 114 17.57 -7.06 7.27
C ASP A 114 18.03 -5.93 6.34
N ALA A 115 18.69 -4.93 6.96
CA ALA A 115 19.18 -3.68 6.35
C ALA A 115 18.12 -2.85 5.62
N VAL A 116 16.86 -2.92 6.07
CA VAL A 116 15.76 -2.04 5.65
C VAL A 116 14.96 -1.53 6.85
N ILE A 117 14.25 -0.42 6.69
CA ILE A 117 13.33 0.10 7.73
C ILE A 117 12.06 -0.75 7.74
N ALA A 118 11.88 -1.54 8.80
CA ALA A 118 10.70 -2.38 9.02
C ALA A 118 9.56 -1.59 9.66
N GLU A 119 9.87 -0.66 10.57
CA GLU A 119 8.89 0.17 11.25
C GLU A 119 9.37 1.61 11.38
N THR A 120 8.41 2.54 11.41
CA THR A 120 8.66 3.96 11.66
C THR A 120 7.58 4.52 12.58
N TYR A 121 7.95 5.43 13.48
CA TYR A 121 6.98 6.11 14.33
C TYR A 121 6.08 7.06 13.52
N LYS A 122 6.68 7.81 12.57
CA LYS A 122 5.97 8.70 11.65
C LYS A 122 6.25 8.33 10.19
N GLY A 123 5.22 8.42 9.35
CA GLY A 123 5.34 8.15 7.92
C GLY A 123 5.17 6.68 7.58
N LEU A 124 5.70 6.28 6.42
CA LEU A 124 5.64 4.91 5.93
C LEU A 124 7.03 4.27 5.96
N PRO A 125 7.19 3.00 6.38
CA PRO A 125 8.50 2.34 6.43
C PRO A 125 9.18 2.29 5.05
N ASP A 126 8.45 1.88 4.01
CA ASP A 126 8.93 1.81 2.62
C ASP A 126 9.38 3.17 2.08
N GLU A 127 8.61 4.23 2.36
CA GLU A 127 8.96 5.61 1.99
C GLU A 127 10.19 6.11 2.72
N THR A 128 10.25 5.85 4.02
CA THR A 128 11.32 6.36 4.87
C THR A 128 12.63 5.67 4.52
N ASN A 129 12.59 4.37 4.22
CA ASN A 129 13.73 3.58 3.77
C ASN A 129 14.33 4.17 2.49
N ASN A 130 13.50 4.32 1.46
CA ASN A 130 13.96 4.76 0.15
C ASN A 130 14.33 6.24 0.16
N ALA A 131 13.62 7.07 0.93
CA ALA A 131 13.98 8.47 1.12
C ALA A 131 15.35 8.61 1.81
N LEU A 132 15.61 7.84 2.86
CA LEU A 132 16.92 7.81 3.51
C LEU A 132 17.99 7.39 2.52
N LEU A 133 17.81 6.26 1.83
CA LEU A 133 18.77 5.75 0.85
C LEU A 133 19.08 6.77 -0.26
N ALA A 134 18.05 7.43 -0.81
CA ALA A 134 18.19 8.38 -1.90
C ALA A 134 18.79 9.73 -1.48
N THR A 135 18.70 10.10 -0.20
CA THR A 135 19.10 11.44 0.28
C THR A 135 20.26 11.43 1.28
N TYR A 136 20.71 10.26 1.73
CA TYR A 136 21.77 10.12 2.73
C TYR A 136 23.04 10.89 2.35
N SER A 137 23.48 10.78 1.09
CA SER A 137 24.68 11.45 0.56
C SER A 137 24.54 12.96 0.36
N LEU A 138 23.33 13.51 0.46
CA LEU A 138 23.07 14.95 0.35
C LEU A 138 23.40 15.72 1.63
N HIS A 139 23.75 15.00 2.70
CA HIS A 139 24.00 15.56 4.03
C HIS A 139 25.36 15.10 4.54
N GLN A 140 25.99 15.90 5.39
CA GLN A 140 27.13 15.44 6.18
C GLN A 140 26.60 14.53 7.30
N GLN A 141 27.11 13.31 7.35
CA GLN A 141 26.65 12.26 8.26
C GLN A 141 27.74 11.93 9.27
N THR A 142 27.35 11.72 10.52
CA THR A 142 28.24 11.19 11.56
C THR A 142 28.04 9.69 11.77
N GLU A 143 26.87 9.17 11.39
CA GLU A 143 26.48 7.78 11.54
C GLU A 143 26.44 7.06 10.19
N PRO A 144 26.82 5.77 10.12
CA PRO A 144 26.70 4.98 8.90
C PRO A 144 25.23 4.84 8.48
N ASN A 145 24.99 4.68 7.18
CA ASN A 145 23.64 4.42 6.68
C ASN A 145 23.19 3.01 7.12
N PRO A 146 22.13 2.88 7.94
CA PRO A 146 21.66 1.57 8.41
C PRO A 146 20.86 0.80 7.35
N VAL A 147 20.49 1.45 6.23
CA VAL A 147 19.80 0.79 5.11
C VAL A 147 20.73 0.65 3.93
N THR A 148 20.67 -0.50 3.25
CA THR A 148 21.58 -0.82 2.14
C THR A 148 20.87 -1.08 0.81
N ARG A 149 19.53 -1.15 0.82
CA ARG A 149 18.72 -1.48 -0.36
C ARG A 149 17.35 -0.83 -0.33
N PRO A 150 16.72 -0.60 -1.50
CA PRO A 150 15.35 -0.09 -1.55
C PRO A 150 14.34 -1.15 -1.08
N VAL A 151 13.18 -0.67 -0.65
CA VAL A 151 11.99 -1.44 -0.28
C VAL A 151 10.91 -1.20 -1.32
N LYS A 152 10.17 -2.25 -1.71
CA LYS A 152 9.06 -2.09 -2.66
C LYS A 152 7.98 -1.19 -2.08
N ARG A 153 7.55 -0.19 -2.85
CA ARG A 153 6.52 0.75 -2.41
C ARG A 153 5.13 0.14 -2.40
N ILE A 154 4.34 0.41 -1.35
CA ILE A 154 2.89 0.14 -1.31
C ILE A 154 2.17 1.37 -1.83
N VAL A 155 2.05 1.47 -3.16
CA VAL A 155 1.54 2.65 -3.86
C VAL A 155 0.12 3.03 -3.40
N PRO A 156 -0.83 2.08 -3.23
CA PRO A 156 -2.17 2.41 -2.75
C PRO A 156 -2.20 3.03 -1.36
N LEU A 157 -1.29 2.61 -0.47
CA LEU A 157 -1.17 3.17 0.86
C LEU A 157 -0.64 4.62 0.83
N LYS A 158 0.34 4.90 -0.05
CA LYS A 158 0.82 6.27 -0.26
C LYS A 158 -0.28 7.18 -0.81
N VAL A 159 -1.06 6.73 -1.80
CA VAL A 159 -2.20 7.49 -2.34
C VAL A 159 -3.23 7.80 -1.27
N ILE A 160 -3.63 6.80 -0.47
CA ILE A 160 -4.55 6.98 0.67
C ILE A 160 -4.08 8.07 1.63
N ARG A 161 -2.82 8.02 2.05
CA ARG A 161 -2.24 8.98 3.01
C ARG A 161 -2.11 10.37 2.42
N ALA A 162 -1.67 10.48 1.17
CA ALA A 162 -1.56 11.73 0.45
C ALA A 162 -2.95 12.40 0.29
N THR A 163 -3.96 11.65 -0.15
CA THR A 163 -5.34 12.14 -0.26
C THR A 163 -5.86 12.62 1.10
N ARG A 164 -5.68 11.85 2.18
CA ARG A 164 -6.07 12.29 3.53
C ARG A 164 -5.38 13.60 3.92
N LEU A 165 -4.07 13.73 3.65
CA LEU A 165 -3.32 14.94 3.97
C LEU A 165 -3.86 16.15 3.19
N ILE A 166 -4.03 16.01 1.88
CA ILE A 166 -4.56 17.07 1.01
C ILE A 166 -5.94 17.53 1.51
N LEU A 167 -6.86 16.60 1.77
CA LEU A 167 -8.18 16.90 2.32
C LEU A 167 -8.09 17.63 3.67
N SER A 168 -7.16 17.22 4.54
CA SER A 168 -6.99 17.88 5.85
C SER A 168 -6.56 19.35 5.72
N LEU A 169 -5.70 19.66 4.74
CA LEU A 169 -5.19 21.01 4.46
C LEU A 169 -6.29 21.95 3.95
N VAL A 170 -7.29 21.41 3.26
CA VAL A 170 -8.44 22.19 2.75
C VAL A 170 -9.69 22.09 3.63
N SER A 171 -9.58 21.52 4.84
CA SER A 171 -10.75 21.30 5.72
C SER A 171 -11.35 22.57 6.36
N ARG A 172 -10.75 23.73 6.09
CA ARG A 172 -11.24 25.08 6.45
C ARG A 172 -11.48 25.89 5.18
N SER A 173 -12.30 25.36 4.28
CA SER A 173 -12.63 25.97 2.98
C SER A 173 -14.12 25.90 2.70
N ILE A 174 -14.54 26.37 1.52
CA ILE A 174 -15.89 26.19 0.98
C ILE A 174 -16.33 24.71 0.88
N TYR A 175 -15.38 23.77 0.87
CA TYR A 175 -15.65 22.32 0.84
C TYR A 175 -15.68 21.66 2.23
N ARG A 176 -15.66 22.47 3.31
CA ARG A 176 -15.47 21.99 4.70
C ARG A 176 -16.33 20.80 5.07
N ASP A 177 -17.64 20.86 4.84
CA ASP A 177 -18.57 19.85 5.36
C ASP A 177 -18.29 18.48 4.72
N ARG A 178 -18.15 18.46 3.39
CA ARG A 178 -17.84 17.27 2.60
C ARG A 178 -16.47 16.70 2.93
N VAL A 179 -15.48 17.57 3.13
CA VAL A 179 -14.13 17.19 3.55
C VAL A 179 -14.15 16.56 4.95
N LYS A 180 -14.89 17.14 5.91
CA LYS A 180 -14.99 16.59 7.27
C LYS A 180 -15.73 15.27 7.29
N GLU A 181 -16.77 15.12 6.47
CA GLU A 181 -17.47 13.86 6.26
C GLU A 181 -16.52 12.78 5.72
N ALA A 182 -15.85 13.03 4.59
CA ALA A 182 -14.95 12.07 3.95
C ALA A 182 -13.76 11.66 4.85
N LEU A 183 -13.24 12.58 5.67
CA LEU A 183 -12.17 12.26 6.62
C LEU A 183 -12.65 11.33 7.74
N ARG A 184 -13.91 11.46 8.18
CA ARG A 184 -14.53 10.65 9.26
C ARG A 184 -15.06 9.30 8.77
N ALA A 185 -15.48 9.19 7.52
CA ALA A 185 -16.14 8.01 6.98
C ALA A 185 -15.27 6.74 6.95
N LEU A 186 -13.94 6.88 7.06
CA LEU A 186 -12.98 5.78 6.88
C LEU A 186 -13.23 5.02 5.56
N ASP A 187 -13.55 5.77 4.50
CA ASP A 187 -13.80 5.29 3.16
C ASP A 187 -12.86 6.01 2.18
N HIS A 188 -11.98 5.28 1.52
CA HIS A 188 -11.07 5.86 0.54
C HIS A 188 -11.80 6.30 -0.74
N GLY A 189 -12.83 5.57 -1.17
CA GLY A 189 -13.65 5.92 -2.32
C GLY A 189 -14.25 7.31 -2.15
N LEU A 190 -14.92 7.54 -1.02
CA LEU A 190 -15.50 8.86 -0.70
C LEU A 190 -14.44 9.97 -0.61
N ARG A 191 -13.23 9.68 -0.10
CA ARG A 191 -12.12 10.66 -0.10
C ARG A 191 -11.70 11.06 -1.51
N MET A 192 -11.65 10.11 -2.43
CA MET A 192 -11.37 10.40 -3.84
C MET A 192 -12.53 11.17 -4.49
N GLU A 193 -13.79 10.90 -4.09
CA GLU A 193 -14.98 11.60 -4.62
C GLU A 193 -14.91 13.08 -4.24
N VAL A 194 -14.58 13.36 -2.98
CA VAL A 194 -14.43 14.73 -2.49
C VAL A 194 -13.21 15.40 -3.10
N LEU A 195 -12.08 14.68 -3.25
CA LEU A 195 -10.89 15.23 -3.92
C LEU A 195 -11.20 15.70 -5.34
N ALA A 196 -11.97 14.93 -6.10
CA ALA A 196 -12.37 15.28 -7.47
C ALA A 196 -13.18 16.58 -7.60
N GLN A 197 -13.76 17.06 -6.50
CA GLN A 197 -14.65 18.21 -6.49
C GLN A 197 -13.98 19.48 -5.96
N ILE A 198 -12.77 19.36 -5.42
CA ILE A 198 -12.03 20.50 -4.86
C ILE A 198 -11.32 21.26 -5.98
N ASP A 199 -11.81 22.44 -6.34
CA ASP A 199 -11.09 23.37 -7.20
C ASP A 199 -10.12 24.23 -6.36
N PHE A 200 -8.81 23.99 -6.49
CA PHE A 200 -7.79 24.72 -5.74
C PHE A 200 -7.68 26.20 -6.13
N GLN A 201 -8.16 26.62 -7.30
CA GLN A 201 -8.15 28.02 -7.71
C GLN A 201 -9.16 28.85 -6.91
N GLN A 202 -10.26 28.23 -6.48
CA GLN A 202 -11.31 28.86 -5.67
C GLN A 202 -10.96 28.93 -4.18
N LEU A 203 -9.83 28.34 -3.77
CA LEU A 203 -9.43 28.27 -2.37
C LEU A 203 -8.40 29.33 -2.00
N ASP A 204 -8.61 29.97 -0.84
CA ASP A 204 -7.57 30.77 -0.21
C ASP A 204 -6.58 29.86 0.55
N LEU A 205 -5.58 29.37 -0.18
CA LEU A 205 -4.52 28.50 0.37
C LEU A 205 -3.32 29.34 0.82
N SER A 206 -2.83 29.06 2.03
CA SER A 206 -1.52 29.55 2.44
C SER A 206 -0.40 28.94 1.56
N ALA A 207 0.71 29.65 1.42
CA ALA A 207 1.84 29.18 0.64
C ALA A 207 2.38 27.82 1.14
N ASP A 208 2.34 27.56 2.45
CA ASP A 208 2.74 26.27 3.01
C ASP A 208 1.74 25.14 2.68
N ALA A 209 0.44 25.43 2.68
CA ALA A 209 -0.57 24.46 2.25
C ALA A 209 -0.43 24.13 0.76
N ALA A 210 -0.26 25.16 -0.09
CA ALA A 210 -0.06 24.98 -1.52
C ALA A 210 1.21 24.16 -1.82
N LYS A 211 2.33 24.47 -1.16
CA LYS A 211 3.58 23.70 -1.24
C LYS A 211 3.39 22.24 -0.82
N ALA A 212 2.70 22.00 0.29
CA ALA A 212 2.47 20.64 0.78
C ALA A 212 1.57 19.82 -0.17
N ILE A 213 0.51 20.44 -0.72
CA ILE A 213 -0.36 19.82 -1.73
C ILE A 213 0.43 19.51 -3.00
N ALA A 214 1.19 20.48 -3.53
CA ALA A 214 2.06 20.27 -4.70
C ALA A 214 3.05 19.13 -4.49
N PHE A 215 3.71 19.10 -3.33
CA PHE A 215 4.67 18.04 -3.02
C PHE A 215 3.98 16.67 -2.97
N GLN A 216 2.82 16.54 -2.31
CA GLN A 216 2.09 15.26 -2.29
C GLN A 216 1.62 14.84 -3.69
N LEU A 217 1.00 15.74 -4.44
CA LEU A 217 0.49 15.46 -5.80
C LEU A 217 1.63 15.06 -6.75
N GLY A 218 2.76 15.77 -6.70
CA GLY A 218 3.94 15.42 -7.50
C GLY A 218 4.49 14.04 -7.11
N GLN A 219 4.67 13.77 -5.82
CA GLN A 219 5.16 12.47 -5.35
C GLN A 219 4.26 11.31 -5.79
N ILE A 220 2.94 11.42 -5.63
CA ILE A 220 2.04 10.32 -5.96
C ILE A 220 1.86 10.14 -7.47
N ASN A 221 1.82 11.22 -8.25
CA ASN A 221 1.74 11.11 -9.71
C ASN A 221 2.99 10.45 -10.29
N ALA A 222 4.18 10.85 -9.85
CA ALA A 222 5.43 10.23 -10.26
C ALA A 222 5.52 8.77 -9.80
N LEU A 223 5.12 8.47 -8.55
CA LEU A 223 5.19 7.12 -8.00
C LEU A 223 4.28 6.14 -8.78
N ILE A 224 3.09 6.59 -9.19
CA ILE A 224 2.19 5.78 -10.01
C ILE A 224 2.82 5.44 -11.37
N ASP A 225 3.62 6.36 -11.91
CA ASP A 225 4.37 6.18 -13.16
C ASP A 225 5.69 5.41 -12.97
N GLY A 226 6.04 5.02 -11.74
CA GLY A 226 7.25 4.26 -11.42
C GLY A 226 8.47 5.10 -11.02
N HIS A 227 8.29 6.39 -10.76
CA HIS A 227 9.37 7.30 -10.33
C HIS A 227 9.21 7.72 -8.87
N GLU A 228 10.24 7.49 -8.05
CA GLU A 228 10.25 7.88 -6.64
C GLU A 228 10.95 9.23 -6.44
N LEU A 229 10.21 10.25 -5.99
CA LEU A 229 10.72 11.62 -5.80
C LEU A 229 10.73 11.99 -4.31
N TYR A 230 11.92 12.27 -3.79
CA TYR A 230 12.15 12.49 -2.35
C TYR A 230 12.55 13.91 -1.96
N THR A 231 12.92 14.75 -2.94
CA THR A 231 13.34 16.13 -2.68
C THR A 231 12.48 17.14 -3.40
N LYS A 232 12.43 18.37 -2.87
CA LYS A 232 11.76 19.50 -3.53
C LYS A 232 12.35 19.76 -4.91
N GLN A 233 13.68 19.68 -5.04
CA GLN A 233 14.36 19.84 -6.31
C GLN A 233 13.91 18.77 -7.32
N ALA A 234 13.87 17.49 -6.91
CA ALA A 234 13.41 16.41 -7.80
C ALA A 234 11.97 16.63 -8.30
N ILE A 235 11.08 17.18 -7.46
CA ILE A 235 9.72 17.54 -7.88
C ILE A 235 9.75 18.70 -8.89
N ARG A 236 10.57 19.74 -8.67
CA ARG A 236 10.70 20.87 -9.61
C ARG A 236 11.24 20.43 -10.97
N ASP A 237 12.21 19.52 -10.96
CA ASP A 237 12.84 19.03 -12.19
C ASP A 237 11.89 18.13 -12.98
N HIS A 238 11.14 17.28 -12.30
CA HIS A 238 10.19 16.35 -12.93
C HIS A 238 8.87 17.03 -13.33
N PHE A 239 8.40 18.00 -12.55
CA PHE A 239 7.17 18.78 -12.79
C PHE A 239 7.44 20.29 -12.65
N PRO A 240 7.99 20.95 -13.68
CA PRO A 240 8.36 22.37 -13.63
C PRO A 240 7.18 23.31 -13.33
N ASP A 241 5.96 22.93 -13.71
CA ASP A 241 4.71 23.64 -13.45
C ASP A 241 4.30 23.64 -11.96
N LEU A 242 4.77 22.66 -11.17
CA LEU A 242 4.65 22.66 -9.71
C LEU A 242 5.70 23.52 -9.01
N ALA A 243 6.78 23.92 -9.69
CA ALA A 243 7.88 24.67 -9.07
C ALA A 243 7.44 25.99 -8.40
N PRO A 244 6.48 26.76 -8.94
CA PRO A 244 5.93 27.93 -8.26
C PRO A 244 5.30 27.61 -6.89
N ALA A 245 4.56 26.50 -6.75
CA ALA A 245 3.96 26.07 -5.48
C ALA A 245 5.05 25.62 -4.50
N ILE A 246 6.00 24.83 -4.98
CA ILE A 246 7.12 24.33 -4.17
C ILE A 246 7.96 25.49 -3.62
N SER A 247 8.12 26.54 -4.42
CA SER A 247 8.90 27.75 -4.07
C SER A 247 8.07 28.82 -3.34
N ARG A 248 6.81 28.52 -2.98
CA ARG A 248 5.90 29.43 -2.24
C ARG A 248 5.57 30.74 -2.98
N THR A 249 5.31 30.66 -4.27
CA THR A 249 4.86 31.81 -5.09
C THR A 249 3.36 31.69 -5.44
N ASP A 250 2.64 32.81 -5.49
CA ASP A 250 1.15 32.85 -5.49
C ASP A 250 0.46 32.29 -6.75
N ARG A 251 1.21 31.89 -7.80
CA ARG A 251 0.65 31.58 -9.14
C ARG A 251 0.38 30.10 -9.43
N ALA A 252 0.48 29.21 -8.44
CA ALA A 252 0.56 27.78 -8.70
C ALA A 252 -0.77 27.00 -8.68
N ARG A 253 -1.91 27.66 -8.43
CA ARG A 253 -3.19 26.96 -8.14
C ARG A 253 -3.75 26.17 -9.33
N ARG A 254 -3.50 26.62 -10.56
CA ARG A 254 -3.89 25.90 -11.78
C ARG A 254 -3.18 24.55 -11.90
N ALA A 255 -1.86 24.51 -11.68
CA ALA A 255 -1.08 23.28 -11.72
C ALA A 255 -1.55 22.25 -10.66
N LEU A 256 -2.01 22.71 -9.48
CA LEU A 256 -2.60 21.81 -8.48
C LEU A 256 -3.86 21.09 -9.00
N ASN A 257 -4.72 21.79 -9.75
CA ASN A 257 -5.90 21.17 -10.37
C ASN A 257 -5.50 20.18 -11.47
N GLU A 258 -4.51 20.53 -12.31
CA GLU A 258 -4.01 19.66 -13.38
C GLU A 258 -3.42 18.36 -12.82
N HIS A 259 -2.62 18.45 -11.76
CA HIS A 259 -2.07 17.27 -11.08
C HIS A 259 -3.09 16.46 -10.29
N ARG A 260 -4.13 17.09 -9.73
CA ARG A 260 -5.28 16.40 -9.13
C ARG A 260 -6.02 15.60 -10.19
N ASP A 261 -6.28 16.19 -11.35
CA ASP A 261 -6.97 15.51 -12.45
C ASP A 261 -6.15 14.35 -13.00
N SER A 262 -4.84 14.55 -13.18
CA SER A 262 -3.91 13.48 -13.58
C SER A 262 -3.94 12.30 -12.60
N LEU A 263 -3.95 12.58 -11.28
CA LEU A 263 -4.09 11.55 -10.27
C LEU A 263 -5.42 10.78 -10.43
N LEU A 264 -6.54 11.48 -10.58
CA LEU A 264 -7.87 10.88 -10.70
C LEU A 264 -8.01 9.99 -11.93
N GLU A 265 -7.39 10.40 -13.04
CA GLU A 265 -7.30 9.60 -14.26
C GLU A 265 -6.47 8.33 -14.03
N LYS A 266 -5.29 8.45 -13.42
CA LYS A 266 -4.40 7.32 -13.15
C LYS A 266 -4.99 6.29 -12.18
N VAL A 267 -5.79 6.70 -11.21
CA VAL A 267 -6.43 5.77 -10.25
C VAL A 267 -7.81 5.30 -10.71
N ALA A 268 -8.29 5.77 -11.87
CA ALA A 268 -9.56 5.35 -12.42
C ALA A 268 -9.58 3.83 -12.68
N GLY A 269 -10.78 3.25 -12.58
CA GLY A 269 -10.96 1.80 -12.77
C GLY A 269 -10.55 0.95 -11.57
N VAL A 270 -10.13 1.54 -10.44
CA VAL A 270 -10.00 0.85 -9.16
C VAL A 270 -11.22 1.13 -8.28
N TYR A 271 -11.76 0.07 -7.68
CA TYR A 271 -12.90 0.10 -6.77
C TYR A 271 -12.46 -0.12 -5.33
N VAL A 272 -13.23 0.44 -4.40
CA VAL A 272 -13.04 0.29 -2.96
C VAL A 272 -14.24 -0.47 -2.38
N ARG A 273 -13.97 -1.49 -1.56
CA ARG A 273 -14.97 -2.12 -0.68
C ARG A 273 -14.58 -1.86 0.76
N GLN A 274 -15.51 -1.29 1.53
CA GLN A 274 -15.32 -0.97 2.93
C GLN A 274 -15.97 -2.02 3.84
N LYS A 275 -15.28 -2.43 4.90
CA LYS A 275 -15.83 -3.19 6.04
C LYS A 275 -15.25 -2.61 7.33
N GLY A 276 -16.04 -1.79 8.03
CA GLY A 276 -15.53 -1.02 9.17
C GLY A 276 -14.44 -0.04 8.73
N SER A 277 -13.24 -0.13 9.32
CA SER A 277 -12.10 0.69 8.89
C SER A 277 -11.28 0.06 7.74
N LEU A 278 -11.53 -1.20 7.41
CA LEU A 278 -10.83 -1.91 6.34
C LEU A 278 -11.35 -1.48 4.98
N ASN A 279 -10.43 -1.14 4.10
CA ASN A 279 -10.69 -0.81 2.71
C ASN A 279 -9.94 -1.80 1.82
N LEU A 280 -10.69 -2.59 1.06
CA LEU A 280 -10.17 -3.51 0.04
C LEU A 280 -10.20 -2.81 -1.32
N LEU A 281 -9.04 -2.71 -1.98
CA LEU A 281 -8.89 -2.04 -3.27
C LEU A 281 -8.67 -3.07 -4.38
N MET A 282 -9.49 -3.00 -5.43
CA MET A 282 -9.48 -3.93 -6.56
C MET A 282 -9.68 -3.20 -7.90
N TYR A 283 -8.86 -3.51 -8.89
CA TYR A 283 -9.07 -3.05 -10.27
C TYR A 283 -10.31 -3.71 -10.92
N GLY A 284 -10.92 -2.98 -11.85
CA GLY A 284 -12.01 -3.43 -12.70
C GLY A 284 -11.59 -4.23 -13.92
N ASN A 285 -12.54 -4.97 -14.48
CA ASN A 285 -12.31 -5.82 -15.66
C ASN A 285 -12.12 -5.02 -16.96
N ALA A 286 -12.30 -3.70 -16.94
CA ALA A 286 -12.26 -2.83 -18.10
C ALA A 286 -10.94 -2.03 -18.26
N LEU A 287 -9.90 -2.33 -17.47
CA LEU A 287 -8.61 -1.67 -17.66
C LEU A 287 -7.97 -2.14 -18.97
N ALA A 288 -7.80 -1.21 -19.91
CA ALA A 288 -7.04 -1.43 -21.13
C ALA A 288 -5.56 -1.68 -20.81
N ILE A 289 -4.83 -2.27 -21.75
CA ILE A 289 -3.45 -2.72 -21.50
C ILE A 289 -2.49 -1.56 -21.19
N ASP A 290 -2.76 -0.38 -21.72
CA ASP A 290 -2.03 0.88 -21.50
C ASP A 290 -2.42 1.59 -20.20
N GLN A 291 -3.50 1.16 -19.53
CA GLN A 291 -3.96 1.75 -18.27
C GLN A 291 -3.29 1.13 -17.03
N TRP A 292 -2.42 0.11 -17.21
CA TRP A 292 -1.75 -0.58 -16.11
C TRP A 292 -0.54 0.19 -15.56
N ASN A 293 -0.78 1.00 -14.54
CA ASN A 293 0.26 1.68 -13.76
C ASN A 293 0.58 0.96 -12.42
N GLN A 294 1.52 1.51 -11.64
CA GLN A 294 1.94 0.89 -10.37
C GLN A 294 0.79 0.77 -9.35
N TYR A 295 -0.16 1.72 -9.35
CA TYR A 295 -1.31 1.68 -8.45
C TYR A 295 -2.30 0.58 -8.83
N ALA A 296 -2.75 0.55 -10.08
CA ALA A 296 -3.72 -0.43 -10.56
C ALA A 296 -3.20 -1.87 -10.43
N ARG A 297 -1.91 -2.10 -10.70
CA ARG A 297 -1.26 -3.42 -10.57
C ARG A 297 -1.29 -3.93 -9.13
N GLN A 298 -1.11 -3.05 -8.15
CA GLN A 298 -1.11 -3.40 -6.72
C GLN A 298 -2.52 -3.51 -6.14
N CYS A 299 -3.51 -2.86 -6.75
CA CYS A 299 -4.93 -2.97 -6.40
C CYS A 299 -5.54 -4.30 -6.87
N ARG A 300 -4.98 -5.42 -6.44
CA ARG A 300 -5.46 -6.78 -6.69
C ARG A 300 -5.98 -7.43 -5.40
N GLY A 301 -6.84 -6.69 -4.68
CA GLY A 301 -7.35 -7.10 -3.36
C GLY A 301 -6.45 -6.70 -2.20
N VAL A 302 -5.69 -5.61 -2.34
CA VAL A 302 -4.93 -5.03 -1.21
C VAL A 302 -5.91 -4.53 -0.16
N VAL A 303 -5.61 -4.79 1.12
CA VAL A 303 -6.45 -4.38 2.25
C VAL A 303 -5.67 -3.41 3.13
N ILE A 304 -6.27 -2.24 3.36
CA ILE A 304 -5.67 -1.16 4.15
C ILE A 304 -6.65 -0.77 5.25
N ASP A 305 -6.17 -0.71 6.48
CA ASP A 305 -6.93 -0.17 7.60
C ASP A 305 -6.78 1.36 7.62
N LEU A 306 -7.87 2.08 7.33
CA LEU A 306 -7.85 3.55 7.30
C LEU A 306 -7.83 4.21 8.69
N LYS A 307 -8.08 3.44 9.76
CA LYS A 307 -7.99 3.96 11.14
C LYS A 307 -6.52 4.07 11.57
N THR A 308 -5.74 3.03 11.30
CA THR A 308 -4.30 3.00 11.63
C THR A 308 -3.39 3.40 10.48
N GLU A 309 -3.94 3.52 9.26
CA GLU A 309 -3.22 3.74 8.01
C GLU A 309 -2.10 2.70 7.79
N ARG A 310 -2.40 1.43 8.08
CA ARG A 310 -1.50 0.30 7.89
C ARG A 310 -2.02 -0.62 6.79
N CYS A 311 -1.10 -1.19 6.02
CA CYS A 311 -1.43 -2.27 5.10
C CYS A 311 -1.67 -3.55 5.91
N VAL A 312 -2.89 -4.07 5.84
CA VAL A 312 -3.29 -5.31 6.52
C VAL A 312 -2.94 -6.50 5.64
N PHE A 313 -3.08 -6.38 4.33
CA PHE A 313 -2.71 -7.42 3.38
C PHE A 313 -2.26 -6.82 2.05
N PHE A 314 -1.13 -7.31 1.52
CA PHE A 314 -0.59 -6.90 0.23
C PHE A 314 -0.46 -8.12 -0.72
N PRO A 315 -1.36 -8.27 -1.71
CA PRO A 315 -1.42 -9.42 -2.61
C PRO A 315 -0.22 -9.49 -3.56
N MET A 316 -0.14 -10.54 -4.38
CA MET A 316 0.64 -10.49 -5.62
C MET A 316 0.11 -9.36 -6.53
N ASP A 317 1.03 -8.63 -7.16
CA ASP A 317 0.70 -7.64 -8.17
C ASP A 317 -0.02 -8.32 -9.36
N LYS A 318 -0.77 -7.57 -10.18
CA LYS A 318 -1.29 -8.09 -11.44
C LYS A 318 -0.13 -8.60 -12.30
N PHE A 319 -0.20 -9.87 -12.67
CA PHE A 319 0.63 -10.50 -13.70
C PHE A 319 -0.21 -11.00 -14.88
N PHE A 320 0.44 -11.13 -16.03
CA PHE A 320 -0.21 -11.31 -17.33
C PHE A 320 0.09 -12.69 -17.91
N ARG A 321 -0.72 -13.12 -18.89
CA ARG A 321 -0.32 -14.27 -19.71
C ARG A 321 0.91 -13.89 -20.50
N PHE A 322 1.80 -14.86 -20.71
CA PHE A 322 2.90 -14.65 -21.64
C PHE A 322 2.37 -14.21 -23.01
N GLY A 323 3.03 -13.23 -23.63
CA GLY A 323 2.62 -12.60 -24.89
C GLY A 323 1.44 -11.64 -24.81
N GLU A 324 0.82 -11.42 -23.63
CA GLU A 324 -0.32 -10.52 -23.49
C GLU A 324 0.08 -9.04 -23.60
N GLY A 325 1.36 -8.70 -23.38
CA GLY A 325 1.89 -7.33 -23.47
C GLY A 325 3.41 -7.28 -23.56
N PRO A 326 3.98 -6.08 -23.77
CA PRO A 326 5.41 -5.91 -24.03
C PRO A 326 6.30 -6.41 -22.89
N GLU A 327 5.85 -6.30 -21.64
CA GLU A 327 6.60 -6.73 -20.44
C GLU A 327 6.72 -8.25 -20.25
N VAL A 328 5.92 -9.03 -20.98
CA VAL A 328 5.89 -10.51 -20.94
C VAL A 328 6.01 -11.08 -22.35
N SER A 329 6.70 -10.36 -23.24
CA SER A 329 7.04 -10.81 -24.59
C SER A 329 8.26 -11.75 -24.57
N GLY A 330 8.49 -12.49 -25.65
CA GLY A 330 9.66 -13.37 -25.78
C GLY A 330 11.00 -12.63 -25.68
N ASP A 331 11.05 -11.39 -26.15
CA ASP A 331 12.24 -10.54 -26.02
C ASP A 331 12.48 -10.11 -24.56
N ALA A 332 11.40 -9.96 -23.77
CA ALA A 332 11.48 -9.57 -22.37
C ALA A 332 11.82 -10.74 -21.43
N VAL A 333 11.51 -11.98 -21.83
CA VAL A 333 11.80 -13.19 -21.04
C VAL A 333 12.46 -14.25 -21.93
N PRO A 334 13.80 -14.22 -22.04
CA PRO A 334 14.56 -15.21 -22.80
C PRO A 334 14.28 -16.66 -22.35
N PRO A 335 14.29 -17.66 -23.25
CA PRO A 335 14.00 -19.06 -22.92
C PRO A 335 14.93 -19.71 -21.88
N ASP A 336 16.14 -19.18 -21.70
CA ASP A 336 17.16 -19.61 -20.75
C ASP A 336 17.14 -18.82 -19.43
N SER A 337 16.14 -17.94 -19.25
CA SER A 337 15.97 -17.16 -18.03
C SER A 337 15.88 -18.08 -16.80
N PRO A 338 16.53 -17.73 -15.67
CA PRO A 338 16.36 -18.46 -14.43
C PRO A 338 14.93 -18.26 -13.93
N VAL A 339 14.16 -19.35 -13.80
CA VAL A 339 12.75 -19.32 -13.43
C VAL A 339 12.40 -20.36 -12.37
N GLU A 340 11.39 -20.08 -11.57
CA GLU A 340 10.64 -21.08 -10.82
C GLU A 340 9.30 -21.31 -11.51
N ILE A 341 8.95 -22.58 -11.78
CA ILE A 341 7.71 -22.95 -12.45
C ILE A 341 6.86 -23.79 -11.50
N VAL A 342 5.65 -23.36 -11.24
CA VAL A 342 4.68 -24.12 -10.43
C VAL A 342 3.40 -24.36 -11.20
N GLU A 343 2.65 -25.40 -10.81
CA GLU A 343 1.30 -25.59 -11.35
C GLU A 343 0.43 -24.37 -11.05
N LYS A 344 -0.34 -23.97 -12.05
CA LYS A 344 -1.42 -23.03 -11.85
C LYS A 344 -2.65 -23.81 -11.40
N LEU A 345 -2.99 -23.66 -10.13
CA LEU A 345 -4.25 -24.15 -9.59
C LEU A 345 -5.41 -23.28 -10.08
N ASP A 346 -6.54 -23.93 -10.30
CA ASP A 346 -7.77 -23.37 -10.88
C ASP A 346 -8.88 -23.35 -9.82
N GLY A 347 -8.62 -22.62 -8.74
CA GLY A 347 -9.55 -22.45 -7.64
C GLY A 347 -9.96 -21.00 -7.50
N SER A 348 -9.96 -20.52 -6.25
CA SER A 348 -10.12 -19.10 -5.98
C SER A 348 -9.05 -18.58 -5.05
N MET A 349 -8.40 -17.50 -5.46
CA MET A 349 -7.43 -16.81 -4.63
C MET A 349 -8.13 -16.22 -3.40
N VAL A 350 -7.67 -16.63 -2.21
CA VAL A 350 -8.06 -16.06 -0.92
C VAL A 350 -6.84 -15.54 -0.17
N ALA A 351 -7.01 -14.39 0.48
CA ALA A 351 -6.02 -13.74 1.31
C ALA A 351 -6.27 -14.08 2.77
N LEU A 352 -5.23 -14.42 3.52
CA LEU A 352 -5.31 -14.53 4.98
C LEU A 352 -5.15 -13.14 5.61
N ILE A 353 -6.24 -12.61 6.16
CA ILE A 353 -6.28 -11.33 6.85
C ILE A 353 -6.06 -11.56 8.35
N ALA A 354 -4.91 -11.09 8.85
CA ALA A 354 -4.62 -11.01 10.28
C ALA A 354 -4.88 -9.59 10.77
N HIS A 355 -5.95 -9.39 11.52
CA HIS A 355 -6.37 -8.05 11.98
C HIS A 355 -7.10 -8.12 13.32
N GLU A 356 -6.74 -7.23 14.26
CA GLU A 356 -7.33 -7.14 15.61
C GLU A 356 -7.39 -8.50 16.34
N GLY A 357 -6.33 -9.30 16.24
CA GLY A 357 -6.24 -10.63 16.86
C GLY A 357 -7.08 -11.72 16.19
N THR A 358 -7.73 -11.42 15.06
CA THR A 358 -8.53 -12.37 14.29
C THR A 358 -7.81 -12.78 13.00
N LEU A 359 -8.08 -14.02 12.57
CA LEU A 359 -7.67 -14.55 11.27
C LEU A 359 -8.94 -14.80 10.47
N GLN A 360 -9.04 -14.20 9.28
CA GLN A 360 -10.18 -14.37 8.37
C GLN A 360 -9.67 -14.45 6.93
N PHE A 361 -10.30 -15.27 6.10
CA PHE A 361 -10.06 -15.25 4.66
C PHE A 361 -10.93 -14.23 3.93
N CYS A 362 -10.38 -13.61 2.87
CA CYS A 362 -11.17 -12.82 1.92
C CYS A 362 -10.73 -13.06 0.48
N CYS A 363 -11.66 -12.95 -0.46
CA CYS A 363 -11.35 -12.98 -1.88
C CYS A 363 -10.80 -11.62 -2.35
N LYS A 364 -10.14 -11.63 -3.52
CA LYS A 364 -9.58 -10.43 -4.18
C LYS A 364 -10.55 -9.23 -4.25
N GLY A 365 -11.86 -9.45 -4.36
CA GLY A 365 -12.85 -8.40 -4.61
C GLY A 365 -13.88 -8.14 -3.52
N ASN A 366 -13.92 -8.97 -2.47
CA ASN A 366 -14.93 -8.85 -1.43
C ASN A 366 -14.47 -9.57 -0.15
N PHE A 367 -14.83 -9.01 1.00
CA PHE A 367 -14.55 -9.58 2.32
C PHE A 367 -15.37 -10.83 2.62
N ASP A 368 -16.56 -10.94 2.05
CA ASP A 368 -17.49 -12.03 2.33
C ASP A 368 -18.03 -12.62 1.04
N THR A 369 -17.64 -13.85 0.76
CA THR A 369 -17.96 -14.62 -0.45
C THR A 369 -18.09 -16.10 -0.08
N PRO A 370 -18.83 -16.91 -0.85
CA PRO A 370 -18.87 -18.35 -0.64
C PRO A 370 -17.48 -18.99 -0.58
N GLN A 371 -16.55 -18.54 -1.45
CA GLN A 371 -15.16 -18.99 -1.49
C GLN A 371 -14.41 -18.67 -0.19
N SER A 372 -14.53 -17.44 0.32
CA SER A 372 -13.84 -17.03 1.56
C SER A 372 -14.45 -17.71 2.79
N GLN A 373 -15.77 -17.91 2.82
CA GLN A 373 -16.43 -18.68 3.87
C GLN A 373 -15.99 -20.15 3.84
N ARG A 374 -15.84 -20.73 2.64
CA ARG A 374 -15.34 -22.10 2.48
C ARG A 374 -13.89 -22.22 2.92
N ALA A 375 -13.06 -21.24 2.60
CA ALA A 375 -11.70 -21.13 3.10
C ALA A 375 -11.67 -21.07 4.64
N ASP A 376 -12.50 -20.23 5.28
CA ASP A 376 -12.61 -20.16 6.73
C ASP A 376 -13.06 -21.49 7.36
N GLN A 377 -13.89 -22.29 6.67
CA GLN A 377 -14.30 -23.62 7.14
C GLN A 377 -13.15 -24.63 7.06
N ILE A 378 -12.49 -24.73 5.90
CA ILE A 378 -11.35 -25.64 5.69
C ILE A 378 -10.20 -25.29 6.65
N ALA A 379 -9.97 -24.00 6.89
CA ALA A 379 -8.94 -23.52 7.81
C ALA A 379 -9.08 -24.03 9.25
N ARG A 380 -10.27 -24.46 9.68
CA ARG A 380 -10.51 -24.97 11.04
C ARG A 380 -9.79 -26.29 11.32
N SER A 381 -9.53 -27.08 10.29
CA SER A 381 -8.79 -28.35 10.39
C SER A 381 -7.31 -28.21 10.04
N LEU A 382 -6.85 -27.01 9.70
CA LEU A 382 -5.47 -26.74 9.28
C LEU A 382 -4.70 -25.90 10.32
N PRO A 383 -3.36 -26.03 10.38
CA PRO A 383 -2.50 -25.29 11.31
C PRO A 383 -2.28 -23.81 10.92
N ILE A 384 -3.32 -23.12 10.44
CA ILE A 384 -3.26 -21.72 9.96
C ILE A 384 -2.75 -20.75 11.04
N ARG A 385 -3.02 -21.03 12.32
CA ARG A 385 -2.54 -20.21 13.44
C ARG A 385 -1.02 -20.27 13.66
N SER A 386 -0.33 -21.25 13.08
CA SER A 386 1.12 -21.41 13.18
C SER A 386 1.90 -20.59 12.14
N LEU A 387 1.20 -19.88 11.26
CA LEU A 387 1.78 -18.97 10.28
C LEU A 387 2.31 -17.70 10.95
N GLN A 388 3.47 -17.24 10.51
CA GLN A 388 4.10 -16.02 11.03
C GLN A 388 3.49 -14.76 10.40
N THR A 389 2.22 -14.47 10.69
CA THR A 389 1.46 -13.34 10.11
C THR A 389 2.02 -11.95 10.45
N HIS A 390 2.85 -11.86 11.50
CA HIS A 390 3.60 -10.65 11.83
C HIS A 390 4.72 -10.36 10.83
N ARG A 391 5.29 -11.40 10.20
CA ARG A 391 6.41 -11.30 9.25
C ARG A 391 5.97 -11.39 7.79
N TYR A 392 4.96 -12.19 7.49
CA TYR A 392 4.54 -12.46 6.11
C TYR A 392 3.03 -12.25 5.89
N TRP A 393 2.68 -11.79 4.70
CA TRP A 393 1.33 -11.92 4.14
C TRP A 393 1.23 -13.22 3.34
N TYR A 394 0.13 -13.95 3.52
CA TYR A 394 -0.07 -15.26 2.91
C TYR A 394 -1.23 -15.24 1.90
N VAL A 395 -0.99 -15.81 0.73
CA VAL A 395 -1.97 -15.98 -0.35
C VAL A 395 -2.22 -17.47 -0.51
N PHE A 396 -3.48 -17.85 -0.54
CA PHE A 396 -3.89 -19.23 -0.75
C PHE A 396 -4.77 -19.35 -1.99
N GLU A 397 -4.81 -20.55 -2.55
CA GLU A 397 -5.86 -20.98 -3.45
C GLU A 397 -6.80 -21.93 -2.70
N VAL A 398 -8.09 -21.59 -2.62
CA VAL A 398 -9.10 -22.49 -2.05
C VAL A 398 -9.64 -23.40 -3.14
N LEU A 399 -9.61 -24.71 -2.87
CA LEU A 399 -10.12 -25.77 -3.74
C LEU A 399 -11.27 -26.47 -3.03
N TYR A 400 -12.37 -26.67 -3.73
CA TYR A 400 -13.52 -27.44 -3.25
C TYR A 400 -14.42 -27.83 -4.44
N PRO A 401 -15.17 -28.94 -4.36
CA PRO A 401 -15.92 -29.49 -5.50
C PRO A 401 -16.92 -28.50 -6.11
N GLU A 402 -17.61 -27.72 -5.27
CA GLU A 402 -18.62 -26.76 -5.71
C GLU A 402 -18.02 -25.51 -6.39
N ASN A 403 -16.68 -25.32 -6.34
CA ASN A 403 -16.02 -24.22 -7.02
C ASN A 403 -15.80 -24.47 -8.52
N ARG A 404 -16.48 -25.45 -9.11
CA ARG A 404 -16.34 -25.83 -10.51
C ARG A 404 -17.57 -25.44 -11.33
N PHE A 405 -17.36 -24.97 -12.55
CA PHE A 405 -18.41 -24.67 -13.52
C PHE A 405 -19.33 -25.89 -13.74
N PRO A 406 -20.67 -25.73 -13.80
CA PRO A 406 -21.42 -24.46 -13.81
C PRO A 406 -21.75 -23.87 -12.42
N LEU A 407 -21.43 -24.54 -11.33
CA LEU A 407 -21.78 -24.07 -9.97
C LEU A 407 -20.82 -22.99 -9.45
N GLY A 408 -19.54 -23.11 -9.80
CA GLY A 408 -18.46 -22.21 -9.42
C GLY A 408 -17.68 -21.68 -10.61
N LEU A 409 -16.46 -21.21 -10.34
CA LEU A 409 -15.63 -20.47 -11.30
C LEU A 409 -14.49 -21.27 -11.93
N GLY A 410 -14.15 -22.47 -11.45
CA GLY A 410 -13.07 -23.30 -11.99
C GLY A 410 -13.53 -24.24 -13.10
N ILE A 411 -12.62 -24.62 -13.99
CA ILE A 411 -12.81 -25.67 -15.01
C ILE A 411 -12.31 -27.02 -14.51
N VAL A 412 -11.16 -27.02 -13.84
CA VAL A 412 -10.46 -28.23 -13.41
C VAL A 412 -11.28 -29.03 -12.40
N ASP A 413 -11.33 -30.34 -12.60
CA ASP A 413 -11.96 -31.28 -11.67
C ASP A 413 -10.95 -31.77 -10.64
N TYR A 414 -11.08 -31.28 -9.41
CA TYR A 414 -10.28 -31.75 -8.28
C TYR A 414 -10.95 -32.90 -7.51
N GLY A 415 -12.03 -33.49 -8.04
CA GLY A 415 -12.79 -34.55 -7.38
C GLY A 415 -13.38 -34.08 -6.05
N SER A 416 -13.19 -34.85 -4.98
CA SER A 416 -13.66 -34.53 -3.63
C SER A 416 -12.69 -33.67 -2.81
N ARG A 417 -11.63 -33.12 -3.43
CA ARG A 417 -10.60 -32.38 -2.70
C ARG A 417 -11.15 -31.07 -2.16
N GLU A 418 -11.02 -30.90 -0.84
CA GLU A 418 -11.19 -29.63 -0.13
C GLU A 418 -9.84 -29.23 0.47
N ASP A 419 -9.30 -28.08 0.06
CA ASP A 419 -7.94 -27.71 0.46
C ASP A 419 -7.71 -26.19 0.43
N LEU A 420 -6.70 -25.76 1.21
CA LEU A 420 -6.11 -24.43 1.15
C LEU A 420 -4.64 -24.58 0.79
N VAL A 421 -4.32 -24.29 -0.47
CA VAL A 421 -2.96 -24.42 -0.98
C VAL A 421 -2.23 -23.09 -0.84
N LEU A 422 -1.09 -23.06 -0.13
CA LEU A 422 -0.29 -21.85 0.03
C LEU A 422 0.43 -21.52 -1.28
N THR A 423 -0.01 -20.49 -2.00
CA THR A 423 0.46 -20.17 -3.35
C THR A 423 1.41 -18.98 -3.44
N ALA A 424 1.42 -18.08 -2.45
CA ALA A 424 2.43 -17.03 -2.36
C ALA A 424 2.61 -16.51 -0.94
N MET A 425 3.80 -15.98 -0.67
CA MET A 425 4.12 -15.23 0.53
C MET A 425 4.78 -13.92 0.16
N ARG A 426 4.45 -12.86 0.92
CA ARG A 426 5.08 -11.55 0.78
C ARG A 426 5.65 -11.12 2.13
N ASP A 427 6.89 -10.70 2.14
CA ASP A 427 7.58 -10.21 3.33
C ASP A 427 7.09 -8.80 3.70
N ARG A 428 6.74 -8.59 4.97
CA ARG A 428 6.12 -7.33 5.45
C ARG A 428 7.12 -6.20 5.69
N HIS A 429 8.42 -6.49 5.75
CA HIS A 429 9.46 -5.48 5.93
C HIS A 429 9.95 -4.94 4.58
N THR A 430 10.12 -5.82 3.60
CA THR A 430 10.62 -5.48 2.26
C THR A 430 9.51 -5.26 1.25
N ASN A 431 8.29 -5.69 1.59
CA ASN A 431 7.13 -5.76 0.70
C ASN A 431 7.37 -6.63 -0.54
N GLU A 432 8.38 -7.49 -0.56
CA GLU A 432 8.70 -8.32 -1.72
C GLU A 432 8.02 -9.69 -1.64
N LEU A 433 7.64 -10.23 -2.80
CA LEU A 433 7.24 -11.64 -2.89
C LEU A 433 8.46 -12.52 -2.66
N LEU A 434 8.24 -13.61 -1.91
CA LEU A 434 9.26 -14.62 -1.68
C LEU A 434 9.31 -15.62 -2.85
N PRO A 435 10.49 -16.15 -3.19
CA PRO A 435 10.63 -17.26 -4.10
C PRO A 435 9.77 -18.47 -3.69
N TYR A 436 9.32 -19.26 -4.66
CA TYR A 436 8.53 -20.46 -4.41
C TYR A 436 9.25 -21.46 -3.52
N ALA A 437 10.58 -21.56 -3.61
CA ALA A 437 11.36 -22.38 -2.68
C ALA A 437 11.10 -22.05 -1.20
N ASP A 438 10.95 -20.76 -0.86
CA ASP A 438 10.65 -20.31 0.50
C ASP A 438 9.17 -20.52 0.87
N VAL A 439 8.26 -20.30 -0.09
CA VAL A 439 6.82 -20.57 0.07
C VAL A 439 6.58 -22.06 0.38
N ILE A 440 7.22 -22.95 -0.37
CA ILE A 440 7.13 -24.40 -0.20
C ILE A 440 7.75 -24.82 1.14
N ARG A 441 8.91 -24.26 1.51
CA ARG A 441 9.55 -24.55 2.79
C ARG A 441 8.64 -24.16 3.97
N GLU A 442 7.99 -23.01 3.90
CA GLU A 442 7.05 -22.58 4.92
C GLU A 442 5.79 -23.46 4.97
N ALA A 443 5.22 -23.80 3.81
CA ALA A 443 4.08 -24.71 3.73
C ALA A 443 4.42 -26.06 4.38
N GLN A 444 5.58 -26.64 4.06
CA GLN A 444 6.06 -27.90 4.63
C GLN A 444 6.32 -27.79 6.13
N ARG A 445 6.94 -26.69 6.59
CA ARG A 445 7.20 -26.42 8.01
C ARG A 445 5.90 -26.40 8.83
N VAL A 446 4.84 -25.82 8.28
CA VAL A 446 3.55 -25.66 8.96
C VAL A 446 2.65 -26.88 8.77
N GLY A 447 2.84 -27.67 7.71
CA GLY A 447 1.98 -28.80 7.36
C GLY A 447 0.79 -28.40 6.47
N LEU A 448 1.02 -27.49 5.52
CA LEU A 448 0.04 -27.02 4.54
C LEU A 448 0.39 -27.54 3.13
N SER A 449 -0.63 -27.68 2.28
CA SER A 449 -0.44 -27.95 0.87
C SER A 449 0.25 -26.78 0.17
N HIS A 450 1.06 -27.08 -0.85
CA HIS A 450 1.70 -26.12 -1.72
C HIS A 450 1.57 -26.56 -3.20
N PRO A 451 1.71 -25.64 -4.18
CA PRO A 451 1.75 -26.02 -5.58
C PRO A 451 2.91 -26.99 -5.86
N ARG A 452 2.70 -27.90 -6.80
CA ARG A 452 3.77 -28.70 -7.37
C ARG A 452 4.79 -27.81 -8.07
N LEU A 453 6.05 -27.94 -7.68
CA LEU A 453 7.20 -27.33 -8.36
C LEU A 453 7.62 -28.22 -9.54
N PHE A 454 7.98 -27.58 -10.65
CA PHE A 454 8.39 -28.22 -11.88
C PHE A 454 9.87 -27.90 -12.13
N ALA A 455 10.66 -28.94 -12.42
CA ALA A 455 12.03 -28.82 -12.90
C ALA A 455 12.24 -28.42 -14.38
N PRO A 456 11.25 -28.35 -15.30
CA PRO A 456 11.45 -27.81 -16.63
C PRO A 456 12.10 -26.43 -16.66
N ASP A 457 12.94 -26.24 -17.68
CA ASP A 457 13.25 -24.91 -18.18
C ASP A 457 12.01 -24.27 -18.84
N LEU A 458 12.08 -22.96 -19.08
CA LEU A 458 10.98 -22.22 -19.68
C LEU A 458 10.61 -22.76 -21.08
N ALA A 459 11.59 -23.22 -21.86
CA ALA A 459 11.35 -23.82 -23.17
C ALA A 459 10.52 -25.12 -23.10
N GLN A 460 10.77 -25.95 -22.09
CA GLN A 460 9.98 -27.16 -21.83
C GLN A 460 8.57 -26.80 -21.39
N ALA A 461 8.39 -25.79 -20.54
CA ALA A 461 7.07 -25.32 -20.15
C ALA A 461 6.24 -24.85 -21.36
N PHE A 462 6.86 -24.14 -22.32
CA PHE A 462 6.22 -23.78 -23.59
C PHE A 462 5.80 -25.02 -24.40
N ARG A 463 6.71 -25.98 -24.60
CA ARG A 463 6.39 -27.24 -25.30
C ARG A 463 5.24 -28.00 -24.64
N MET A 464 5.16 -27.98 -23.31
CA MET A 464 4.10 -28.65 -22.57
C MET A 464 2.74 -27.98 -22.76
N VAL A 465 2.66 -26.64 -22.75
CA VAL A 465 1.36 -25.95 -22.91
C VAL A 465 0.82 -25.98 -24.33
N ASP A 466 1.69 -26.16 -25.32
CA ASP A 466 1.33 -26.25 -26.74
C ASP A 466 1.12 -27.69 -27.23
N SER A 467 1.42 -28.71 -26.42
CA SER A 467 1.28 -30.09 -26.85
C SER A 467 -0.18 -30.45 -27.15
N ALA A 468 -0.39 -31.26 -28.20
CA ALA A 468 -1.71 -31.78 -28.56
C ALA A 468 -2.28 -32.71 -27.47
N ASP A 469 -1.40 -33.31 -26.66
CA ASP A 469 -1.73 -34.08 -25.45
C ASP A 469 -1.99 -33.18 -24.23
N GLY A 470 -2.21 -31.87 -24.45
CA GLY A 470 -2.40 -30.87 -23.39
C GLY A 470 -3.31 -31.42 -22.30
N ARG A 471 -2.78 -31.50 -21.07
CA ARG A 471 -3.41 -32.25 -19.97
C ARG A 471 -4.81 -31.72 -19.71
N LEU A 472 -5.82 -32.50 -20.11
CA LEU A 472 -7.18 -32.37 -19.60
C LEU A 472 -7.11 -32.47 -18.06
N GLY A 473 -7.52 -31.41 -17.36
CA GLY A 473 -7.51 -31.35 -15.90
C GLY A 473 -6.37 -30.55 -15.25
N GLU A 474 -5.56 -29.80 -16.00
CA GLU A 474 -4.65 -28.78 -15.43
C GLU A 474 -4.86 -27.43 -16.14
N GLU A 475 -4.74 -26.29 -15.43
CA GLU A 475 -4.86 -24.97 -16.06
C GLU A 475 -3.59 -24.57 -16.80
N GLY A 476 -2.42 -24.83 -16.22
CA GLY A 476 -1.13 -24.47 -16.77
C GLY A 476 -0.11 -24.16 -15.69
N PHE A 477 0.67 -23.10 -15.90
CA PHE A 477 1.79 -22.73 -15.04
C PHE A 477 1.71 -21.28 -14.57
N VAL A 478 2.18 -21.06 -13.35
CA VAL A 478 2.66 -19.75 -12.91
C VAL A 478 4.17 -19.80 -12.90
N ILE A 479 4.79 -18.78 -13.48
CA ILE A 479 6.24 -18.69 -13.65
C ILE A 479 6.72 -17.44 -12.95
N HIS A 480 7.75 -17.60 -12.13
CA HIS A 480 8.46 -16.52 -11.44
C HIS A 480 9.85 -16.39 -12.05
N SER A 481 10.12 -15.25 -12.68
CA SER A 481 11.44 -14.91 -13.22
C SER A 481 12.35 -14.45 -12.10
N MET A 482 13.50 -15.11 -11.94
CA MET A 482 14.48 -14.76 -10.90
C MET A 482 15.37 -13.58 -11.32
N LEU A 483 15.37 -13.21 -12.60
CA LEU A 483 16.16 -12.10 -13.13
C LEU A 483 15.56 -10.74 -12.75
N ASP A 484 14.25 -10.59 -12.96
CA ASP A 484 13.53 -9.32 -12.78
C ASP A 484 12.36 -9.42 -11.77
N ARG A 485 12.21 -10.59 -11.12
CA ARG A 485 11.22 -10.87 -10.06
C ARG A 485 9.77 -10.67 -10.50
N LYS A 486 9.53 -10.78 -11.81
CA LYS A 486 8.19 -10.73 -12.37
C LYS A 486 7.55 -12.10 -12.40
N TYR A 487 6.22 -12.08 -12.40
CA TYR A 487 5.40 -13.26 -12.57
C TYR A 487 4.72 -13.19 -13.94
N PHE A 488 4.50 -14.35 -14.54
CA PHE A 488 3.63 -14.51 -15.70
C PHE A 488 2.99 -15.89 -15.67
N LYS A 489 2.02 -16.12 -16.54
CA LYS A 489 1.30 -17.39 -16.59
C LYS A 489 1.20 -17.95 -18.00
N LEU A 490 1.30 -19.27 -18.09
CA LEU A 490 1.01 -20.06 -19.29
C LEU A 490 -0.24 -20.89 -19.01
N LYS A 491 -1.07 -21.09 -20.04
CA LYS A 491 -2.25 -21.95 -19.97
C LYS A 491 -2.18 -23.01 -21.06
N TYR A 492 -2.48 -24.26 -20.72
CA TYR A 492 -2.55 -25.34 -21.70
C TYR A 492 -3.55 -25.01 -22.81
N ALA A 493 -3.26 -25.44 -24.04
CA ALA A 493 -4.15 -25.30 -25.19
C ALA A 493 -5.55 -25.87 -24.91
N ALA A 494 -5.63 -27.08 -24.33
CA ALA A 494 -6.88 -27.73 -23.96
C ALA A 494 -7.71 -26.89 -22.97
N TYR A 495 -7.09 -26.34 -21.93
CA TYR A 495 -7.78 -25.47 -20.97
C TYR A 495 -8.31 -24.19 -21.64
N LYS A 496 -7.52 -23.56 -22.52
CA LYS A 496 -7.94 -22.36 -23.25
C LYS A 496 -9.18 -22.62 -24.10
N GLU A 497 -9.28 -23.80 -24.72
CA GLU A 497 -10.43 -24.18 -25.52
C GLU A 497 -11.69 -24.37 -24.67
N VAL A 498 -11.59 -25.08 -23.53
CA VAL A 498 -12.72 -25.20 -22.61
C VAL A 498 -13.14 -23.83 -22.06
N LEU A 499 -12.17 -22.98 -21.70
CA LEU A 499 -12.45 -21.62 -21.24
C LEU A 499 -13.19 -20.79 -22.31
N ARG A 500 -12.81 -20.93 -23.59
CA ARG A 500 -13.49 -20.26 -24.71
C ARG A 500 -14.96 -20.71 -24.78
N LEU A 501 -15.20 -22.02 -24.76
CA LEU A 501 -16.55 -22.58 -24.80
C LEU A 501 -17.39 -22.12 -23.60
N VAL A 502 -16.83 -22.13 -22.39
CA VAL A 502 -17.55 -21.66 -21.20
C VAL A 502 -17.92 -20.18 -21.31
N ASN A 503 -17.01 -19.34 -21.81
CA ASN A 503 -17.28 -17.92 -22.02
C ASN A 503 -18.38 -17.66 -23.06
N GLU A 504 -18.48 -18.52 -24.09
CA GLU A 504 -19.55 -18.46 -25.10
C GLU A 504 -20.90 -18.93 -24.56
N MET A 505 -20.92 -20.00 -23.75
CA MET A 505 -22.14 -20.53 -23.14
C MET A 505 -22.71 -19.62 -22.04
N SER A 506 -21.88 -18.76 -21.46
CA SER A 506 -22.32 -17.85 -20.40
C SER A 506 -21.60 -16.50 -20.48
N PRO A 507 -22.04 -15.60 -21.38
CA PRO A 507 -21.46 -14.26 -21.51
C PRO A 507 -21.60 -13.42 -20.23
N SER A 508 -22.60 -13.69 -19.39
CA SER A 508 -22.72 -13.09 -18.06
C SER A 508 -21.64 -13.60 -17.10
N LEU A 509 -21.22 -14.86 -17.21
CA LEU A 509 -20.14 -15.45 -16.41
C LEU A 509 -18.75 -15.14 -16.96
N SER A 510 -18.56 -14.77 -18.24
CA SER A 510 -17.25 -14.37 -18.79
C SER A 510 -16.73 -13.08 -18.16
N SER A 511 -17.61 -12.16 -17.76
CA SER A 511 -17.27 -11.08 -16.84
C SER A 511 -16.94 -11.59 -15.43
N GLY A 512 -17.49 -12.75 -15.06
CA GLY A 512 -17.38 -13.43 -13.77
C GLY A 512 -16.22 -14.41 -13.54
N TRP A 513 -15.52 -14.86 -14.59
CA TRP A 513 -14.18 -15.46 -14.49
C TRP A 513 -13.14 -14.47 -13.92
N SER A 514 -13.52 -13.19 -13.87
CA SER A 514 -12.90 -12.11 -13.12
C SER A 514 -13.82 -11.48 -12.04
N SER A 515 -15.04 -11.99 -11.85
CA SER A 515 -16.02 -11.50 -10.87
C SER A 515 -17.15 -12.51 -10.53
N SER A 516 -16.99 -13.29 -9.47
CA SER A 516 -18.18 -13.61 -8.67
C SER A 516 -18.63 -12.31 -7.98
N ASN A 517 -19.48 -11.53 -8.66
CA ASN A 517 -20.46 -10.62 -8.03
C ASN A 517 -21.28 -9.86 -9.08
N ASP A 518 -22.60 -9.84 -8.89
CA ASP A 518 -23.61 -8.92 -9.43
C ASP A 518 -23.31 -7.41 -9.19
N ALA A 519 -22.14 -7.07 -8.67
CA ALA A 519 -21.75 -5.74 -8.21
C ALA A 519 -21.00 -4.90 -9.26
N ALA A 520 -20.75 -5.43 -10.46
CA ALA A 520 -20.24 -4.68 -11.61
C ALA A 520 -21.29 -3.73 -12.24
N LYS A 521 -22.51 -3.70 -11.70
CA LYS A 521 -23.57 -2.75 -12.07
C LYS A 521 -23.45 -1.38 -11.41
N GLN A 522 -22.49 -1.17 -10.50
CA GLN A 522 -22.12 0.19 -10.13
C GLN A 522 -21.23 0.75 -11.25
N PRO A 523 -21.64 1.84 -11.93
CA PRO A 523 -20.80 2.42 -12.98
C PRO A 523 -19.42 2.69 -12.40
N ALA A 524 -18.37 2.41 -13.18
CA ALA A 524 -17.04 2.91 -12.87
C ALA A 524 -17.17 4.35 -12.38
N THR A 525 -16.61 4.67 -11.22
CA THR A 525 -16.53 6.04 -10.71
C THR A 525 -15.74 6.85 -11.73
N ARG A 526 -16.43 7.35 -12.76
CA ARG A 526 -15.98 8.52 -13.50
C ARG A 526 -16.09 9.63 -12.47
N TRP A 527 -14.97 9.96 -11.86
CA TRP A 527 -14.78 11.17 -11.08
C TRP A 527 -15.08 12.34 -12.03
N ARG A 528 -16.36 12.71 -12.16
CA ARG A 528 -16.80 13.68 -13.18
C ARG A 528 -16.18 15.02 -12.81
N LYS A 529 -15.50 15.66 -13.77
CA LYS A 529 -15.12 17.08 -13.67
C LYS A 529 -16.36 17.91 -13.31
N PRO A 530 -16.26 18.90 -12.42
CA PRO A 530 -17.32 19.90 -12.33
C PRO A 530 -17.50 20.56 -13.71
N PRO A 531 -18.73 20.93 -14.10
CA PRO A 531 -18.96 21.70 -15.32
C PRO A 531 -18.17 23.01 -15.26
N CYS A 532 -17.57 23.38 -16.40
CA CYS A 532 -16.69 24.53 -16.58
C CYS A 532 -17.26 25.86 -16.09
#